data_AF-A0A2A9NJY1-F1
#
_entry.id   AF-A0A2A9NJY1-F1
#
_cell.length_a   1.000
_cell.length_b   1.000
_cell.length_c   1.000
_cell.angle_alpha   90.00
_cell.angle_beta   90.00
_cell.angle_gamma   90.00
#
_symmetry.space_group_name_H-M   'P 1'
#
loop_
_entity.id
_entity.type
_entity.pdbx_description
1 polymer ?
#
loop_
_entity_poly.entity_id
_entity_poly.type
_entity_poly.pdbx_seq_one_letter_code
_entity_poly.pdbx_strand_id
1 'polypeptide(L)'
;MESTPLRCPVQECNLPVDVIIKSSDDKYFGAHTTNLEVFSSGFAPASLATSSPAATVDPVCLTESGDVLELLLRSMHSQRPPDLSGCTIKMFMNVAEAAEKYLVHHVMEICRLNMYRLAPLHPNEVFAYALKHRYPDLLDQTAPETLSWDAAEACEALGGSNFIIWVLYRERWLTLYRGLPHLTVPVKHKGGVQECEYWDRFFVQIVERGLEGLTRWNEWIGESVDEVDCTWCSPRAMNLRAKMEKMISLYVRSASELANISVPK
;
A
#
# COMPACT_ATOMS: atom_id res chain seq x y z
N MET A 1 -0.89 -36.84 30.24
CA MET A 1 -1.24 -36.21 28.95
C MET A 1 -0.04 -36.39 28.05
N GLU A 2 -0.11 -37.32 27.10
CA GLU A 2 0.95 -37.52 26.11
C GLU A 2 1.07 -36.24 25.28
N SER A 3 2.22 -35.57 25.38
CA SER A 3 2.55 -34.45 24.52
C SER A 3 2.69 -34.96 23.09
N THR A 4 1.74 -34.62 22.22
CA THR A 4 1.89 -34.82 20.78
C THR A 4 3.27 -34.30 20.37
N PRO A 5 4.12 -35.09 19.69
CA PRO A 5 5.44 -34.61 19.30
C PRO A 5 5.25 -33.37 18.43
N LEU A 6 5.86 -32.26 18.84
CA LEU A 6 5.83 -31.01 18.09
C LEU A 6 6.47 -31.25 16.72
N ARG A 7 5.70 -31.03 15.65
CA ARG A 7 6.13 -31.32 14.27
C ARG A 7 6.43 -30.03 13.52
N CYS A 8 7.33 -30.15 12.56
CA CYS A 8 7.52 -29.15 11.53
C CYS A 8 6.21 -28.97 10.73
N PRO A 9 5.81 -27.72 10.38
CA PRO A 9 4.69 -27.44 9.49
C PRO A 9 4.72 -28.17 8.14
N VAL A 10 5.91 -28.61 7.71
CA VAL A 10 6.13 -29.30 6.44
C VAL A 10 6.11 -30.81 6.68
N GLN A 11 5.08 -31.49 6.16
CA GLN A 11 4.84 -32.92 6.42
C GLN A 11 5.98 -33.85 5.99
N GLU A 12 6.71 -33.48 4.93
CA GLU A 12 7.82 -34.28 4.36
C GLU A 12 9.21 -33.78 4.83
N CYS A 13 9.26 -32.90 5.84
CA CYS A 13 10.53 -32.43 6.38
C CYS A 13 11.13 -33.48 7.32
N ASN A 14 12.34 -33.94 6.98
CA ASN A 14 13.10 -34.90 7.77
C ASN A 14 14.22 -34.26 8.61
N LEU A 15 14.30 -32.92 8.66
CA LEU A 15 15.28 -32.23 9.48
C LEU A 15 14.92 -32.38 10.97
N PRO A 16 15.91 -32.53 11.87
CA PRO A 16 15.64 -32.54 13.30
C PRO A 16 15.09 -31.18 13.74
N VAL A 17 14.02 -31.19 14.54
CA VAL A 17 13.51 -29.98 15.19
C VAL A 17 14.46 -29.62 16.33
N ASP A 18 15.03 -28.42 16.28
CA ASP A 18 15.98 -27.90 17.28
C ASP A 18 15.47 -26.64 17.99
N VAL A 19 14.35 -26.07 17.52
CA VAL A 19 13.68 -24.93 18.14
C VAL A 19 12.16 -25.10 18.12
N ILE A 20 11.50 -24.62 19.18
CA ILE A 20 10.05 -24.57 19.29
C ILE A 20 9.62 -23.12 19.22
N ILE A 21 8.70 -22.82 18.32
CA ILE A 21 8.08 -21.51 18.16
C ILE A 21 6.64 -21.58 18.70
N LYS A 22 6.24 -20.57 19.47
CA LYS A 22 4.87 -20.40 19.95
C LYS A 22 4.27 -19.13 19.35
N SER A 23 3.07 -19.23 18.78
CA SER A 23 2.31 -18.10 18.24
C SER A 23 1.57 -17.31 19.34
N SER A 24 0.99 -16.17 18.96
CA SER A 24 0.14 -15.39 19.86
C SER A 24 -1.22 -16.02 20.19
N ASP A 25 -1.67 -16.98 19.38
CA ASP A 25 -2.88 -17.80 19.59
C ASP A 25 -2.56 -19.21 20.16
N ASP A 26 -1.44 -19.32 20.90
CA ASP A 26 -1.02 -20.52 21.63
C ASP A 26 -0.81 -21.79 20.77
N LYS A 27 -0.56 -21.65 19.47
CA LYS A 27 -0.13 -22.75 18.60
C LYS A 27 1.38 -22.92 18.67
N TYR A 28 1.84 -24.17 18.56
CA TYR A 28 3.24 -24.53 18.68
C TYR A 28 3.75 -25.18 17.38
N PHE A 29 4.96 -24.78 16.97
CA PHE A 29 5.59 -25.24 15.75
C PHE A 29 7.01 -25.73 16.03
N GLY A 30 7.35 -26.91 15.52
CA GLY A 30 8.75 -27.31 15.41
C GLY A 30 9.40 -26.58 14.24
N ALA A 31 10.61 -26.05 14.42
CA ALA A 31 11.37 -25.44 13.34
C ALA A 31 12.86 -25.83 13.42
N HIS A 32 13.63 -25.32 12.47
CA HIS A 32 15.04 -25.64 12.28
C HIS A 32 15.83 -24.34 12.26
N THR A 33 16.71 -24.16 13.24
CA THR A 33 17.54 -22.95 13.39
C THR A 33 18.33 -22.67 12.12
N THR A 34 18.87 -23.72 11.49
CA THR A 34 19.56 -23.62 10.18
C THR A 34 18.67 -23.01 9.09
N ASN A 35 17.39 -23.38 9.00
CA ASN A 35 16.50 -22.81 7.99
C ASN A 35 16.16 -21.35 8.32
N LEU A 36 15.91 -21.03 9.59
CA LEU A 36 15.61 -19.66 10.02
C LEU A 36 16.78 -18.71 9.68
N GLU A 37 18.03 -19.17 9.87
CA GLU A 37 19.25 -18.43 9.54
C GLU A 37 19.49 -18.30 8.03
N VAL A 38 19.18 -19.34 7.25
CA VAL A 38 19.36 -19.32 5.79
C VAL A 38 18.34 -18.42 5.10
N PHE A 39 17.09 -18.44 5.56
CA PHE A 39 15.98 -17.76 4.87
C PHE A 39 15.57 -16.43 5.50
N SER A 40 16.11 -16.06 6.65
CA SER A 40 15.78 -14.81 7.32
C SER A 40 17.01 -14.14 7.93
N SER A 41 17.04 -12.82 7.89
CA SER A 41 18.00 -12.02 8.65
C SER A 41 17.42 -11.47 9.96
N GLY A 42 16.14 -11.72 10.26
CA GLY A 42 15.45 -11.19 11.45
C GLY A 42 15.42 -12.14 12.64
N PHE A 43 15.67 -13.44 12.44
CA PHE A 43 15.85 -14.40 13.52
C PHE A 43 17.29 -14.36 14.04
N ALA A 44 17.54 -13.53 15.07
CA ALA A 44 18.88 -13.42 15.67
C ALA A 44 19.28 -14.72 16.40
N PRO A 45 20.54 -15.19 16.28
CA PRO A 45 21.02 -16.37 17.01
C PRO A 45 20.84 -16.26 18.52
N ALA A 46 20.97 -15.06 19.10
CA ALA A 46 20.76 -14.84 20.53
C ALA A 46 19.31 -15.09 21.00
N SER A 47 18.32 -14.88 20.12
CA SER A 47 16.90 -15.18 20.39
C SER A 47 16.59 -16.67 20.29
N LEU A 48 17.44 -17.44 19.60
CA LEU A 48 17.32 -18.89 19.44
C LEU A 48 18.21 -19.66 20.44
N ALA A 49 19.34 -19.06 20.88
CA ALA A 49 20.37 -19.66 21.72
C ALA A 49 20.01 -19.78 23.22
N THR A 50 18.88 -19.26 23.67
CA THR A 50 18.33 -19.61 25.00
C THR A 50 17.89 -21.08 25.08
N SER A 51 17.85 -21.78 23.94
CA SER A 51 17.56 -23.21 23.82
C SER A 51 18.84 -24.05 23.94
N SER A 52 19.34 -24.27 25.16
CA SER A 52 20.44 -25.23 25.38
C SER A 52 19.96 -26.67 25.11
N PRO A 53 20.81 -27.59 24.59
CA PRO A 53 20.38 -28.91 24.17
C PRO A 53 20.26 -29.87 25.36
N ALA A 54 19.19 -29.75 26.15
CA ALA A 54 18.72 -30.80 27.05
C ALA A 54 17.30 -30.49 27.57
N ALA A 55 16.30 -31.19 27.04
CA ALA A 55 15.02 -31.55 27.67
C ALA A 55 14.06 -30.47 28.21
N THR A 56 14.36 -29.16 28.19
CA THR A 56 13.42 -28.08 28.52
C THR A 56 13.68 -26.86 27.63
N VAL A 57 13.29 -26.93 26.36
CA VAL A 57 13.37 -25.76 25.46
C VAL A 57 12.13 -24.90 25.70
N ASP A 58 12.30 -23.79 26.42
CA ASP A 58 11.26 -22.77 26.48
C ASP A 58 10.96 -22.29 25.06
N PRO A 59 9.67 -22.24 24.67
CA PRO A 59 9.31 -21.87 23.31
C PRO A 59 9.64 -20.39 23.04
N VAL A 60 10.10 -20.11 21.82
CA VAL A 60 10.26 -18.74 21.32
C VAL A 60 8.86 -18.20 21.01
N CYS A 61 8.38 -17.29 21.85
CA CYS A 61 7.07 -16.65 21.68
C CYS A 61 7.12 -15.53 20.65
N LEU A 62 6.30 -15.64 19.60
CA LEU A 62 6.14 -14.64 18.54
C LEU A 62 4.75 -14.00 18.61
N THR A 63 4.60 -12.83 18.00
CA THR A 63 3.37 -12.01 18.11
C THR A 63 2.32 -12.37 17.05
N GLU A 64 2.73 -13.09 16.03
CA GLU A 64 1.93 -13.49 14.88
C GLU A 64 1.05 -14.68 15.23
N SER A 65 -0.15 -14.73 14.65
CA SER A 65 -1.03 -15.90 14.76
C SER A 65 -0.39 -17.13 14.12
N GLY A 66 -0.77 -18.33 14.56
CA GLY A 66 -0.15 -19.55 14.08
C GLY A 66 -0.36 -19.79 12.60
N ASP A 67 -1.47 -19.35 12.00
CA ASP A 67 -1.67 -19.50 10.55
C ASP A 67 -0.63 -18.69 9.74
N VAL A 68 -0.24 -17.51 10.25
CA VAL A 68 0.76 -16.63 9.62
C VAL A 68 2.14 -17.25 9.76
N LEU A 69 2.46 -17.74 10.97
CA LEU A 69 3.70 -18.43 11.22
C LEU A 69 3.81 -19.73 10.42
N GLU A 70 2.72 -20.48 10.24
CA GLU A 70 2.71 -21.68 9.42
C GLU A 70 3.12 -21.36 7.97
N LEU A 71 2.50 -20.36 7.35
CA LEU A 71 2.84 -19.94 5.99
C LEU A 71 4.28 -19.44 5.89
N LEU A 72 4.72 -18.65 6.86
CA LEU A 72 6.08 -18.10 6.89
C LEU A 72 7.13 -19.21 7.03
N LEU A 73 6.96 -20.11 8.01
CA LEU A 73 7.86 -21.23 8.26
C LEU A 73 7.89 -22.22 7.09
N ARG A 74 6.75 -22.50 6.45
CA ARG A 74 6.69 -23.32 5.24
C ARG A 74 7.47 -22.70 4.08
N SER A 75 7.54 -21.38 4.01
CA SER A 75 8.32 -20.65 3.00
C SER A 75 9.83 -20.69 3.24
N MET A 76 10.26 -21.08 4.44
CA MET A 76 11.67 -21.26 4.82
C MET A 76 12.18 -22.70 4.63
N HIS A 77 11.59 -23.40 3.67
CA HIS A 77 12.02 -24.73 3.27
C HIS A 77 12.32 -24.70 1.77
N SER A 78 13.26 -25.51 1.31
CA SER A 78 13.62 -25.65 -0.11
C SER A 78 12.55 -26.41 -0.90
N GLN A 79 11.33 -25.87 -0.89
CA GLN A 79 10.15 -26.40 -1.55
C GLN A 79 9.38 -25.25 -2.21
N ARG A 80 8.34 -25.58 -2.98
CA ARG A 80 7.47 -24.57 -3.55
C ARG A 80 6.85 -23.71 -2.44
N PRO A 81 6.95 -22.36 -2.50
CA PRO A 81 6.31 -21.50 -1.52
C PRO A 81 4.79 -21.77 -1.45
N PRO A 82 4.16 -21.63 -0.28
CA PRO A 82 2.72 -21.69 -0.15
C PRO A 82 2.03 -20.71 -1.10
N ASP A 83 0.91 -21.13 -1.67
CA ASP A 83 0.10 -20.22 -2.47
C ASP A 83 -0.63 -19.24 -1.55
N LEU A 84 -0.39 -17.95 -1.76
CA LEU A 84 -1.03 -16.87 -1.01
C LEU A 84 -2.31 -16.36 -1.68
N SER A 85 -2.65 -16.84 -2.88
CA SER A 85 -3.79 -16.34 -3.67
C SER A 85 -5.15 -16.62 -3.04
N GLY A 86 -5.24 -17.68 -2.22
CA GLY A 86 -6.46 -18.04 -1.48
C GLY A 86 -6.61 -17.33 -0.13
N CYS A 87 -5.64 -16.53 0.29
CA CYS A 87 -5.70 -15.82 1.57
C CYS A 87 -6.69 -14.66 1.52
N THR A 88 -7.35 -14.39 2.65
CA THR A 88 -8.06 -13.10 2.83
C THR A 88 -7.05 -11.95 2.81
N ILE A 89 -7.47 -10.75 2.44
CA ILE A 89 -6.59 -9.57 2.45
C ILE A 89 -5.91 -9.39 3.80
N LYS A 90 -6.66 -9.50 4.90
CA LYS A 90 -6.12 -9.41 6.27
C LYS A 90 -5.02 -10.44 6.52
N MET A 91 -5.24 -11.69 6.13
CA MET A 91 -4.25 -12.75 6.28
C MET A 91 -2.99 -12.47 5.46
N PHE A 92 -3.17 -12.03 4.21
CA PHE A 92 -2.06 -11.67 3.32
C PHE A 92 -1.24 -10.50 3.89
N MET A 93 -1.90 -9.43 4.37
CA MET A 93 -1.21 -8.29 4.99
C MET A 93 -0.42 -8.74 6.22
N ASN A 94 -0.96 -9.63 7.05
CA ASN A 94 -0.24 -10.15 8.21
C ASN A 94 0.99 -10.98 7.82
N VAL A 95 0.91 -11.76 6.73
CA VAL A 95 2.07 -12.49 6.19
C VAL A 95 3.12 -11.52 5.65
N ALA A 96 2.70 -10.47 4.93
CA ALA A 96 3.61 -9.44 4.42
C ALA A 96 4.33 -8.72 5.57
N GLU A 97 3.60 -8.30 6.61
CA GLU A 97 4.17 -7.69 7.82
C GLU A 97 5.15 -8.62 8.54
N ALA A 98 4.82 -9.90 8.67
CA ALA A 98 5.73 -10.88 9.27
C ALA A 98 6.99 -11.08 8.41
N ALA A 99 6.85 -11.13 7.08
CA ALA A 99 7.99 -11.25 6.17
C ALA A 99 8.94 -10.06 6.28
N GLU A 100 8.42 -8.84 6.38
CA GLU A 100 9.20 -7.62 6.63
C GLU A 100 9.89 -7.68 7.99
N LYS A 101 9.14 -8.00 9.05
CA LYS A 101 9.66 -8.06 10.43
C LYS A 101 10.81 -9.06 10.58
N TYR A 102 10.68 -10.22 9.96
CA TYR A 102 11.69 -11.29 10.04
C TYR A 102 12.69 -11.24 8.87
N LEU A 103 12.63 -10.24 8.01
CA LEU A 103 13.53 -10.05 6.86
C LEU A 103 13.61 -11.30 5.97
N VAL A 104 12.45 -11.86 5.63
CA VAL A 104 12.31 -13.05 4.77
C VAL A 104 12.26 -12.59 3.31
N HIS A 105 13.41 -12.25 2.76
CA HIS A 105 13.54 -11.46 1.53
C HIS A 105 12.77 -12.00 0.32
N HIS A 106 12.73 -13.32 0.11
CA HIS A 106 11.96 -13.89 -1.01
C HIS A 106 10.45 -13.76 -0.80
N VAL A 107 9.97 -13.88 0.44
CA VAL A 107 8.55 -13.68 0.76
C VAL A 107 8.19 -12.20 0.68
N MET A 108 9.07 -11.30 1.14
CA MET A 108 8.90 -9.85 0.95
C MET A 108 8.68 -9.50 -0.52
N GLU A 109 9.51 -10.04 -1.42
CA GLU A 109 9.39 -9.78 -2.86
C GLU A 109 8.09 -10.37 -3.46
N ILE A 110 7.70 -11.58 -3.06
CA ILE A 110 6.42 -12.18 -3.46
C ILE A 110 5.25 -11.31 -2.99
N CYS A 111 5.28 -10.84 -1.74
CA CYS A 111 4.26 -9.96 -1.19
C CYS A 111 4.22 -8.64 -1.96
N ARG A 112 5.36 -7.97 -2.18
CA ARG A 112 5.48 -6.75 -2.98
C ARG A 112 4.87 -6.91 -4.38
N LEU A 113 5.16 -8.01 -5.09
CA LEU A 113 4.58 -8.27 -6.41
C LEU A 113 3.06 -8.45 -6.36
N ASN A 114 2.53 -9.10 -5.31
CA ASN A 114 1.09 -9.23 -5.13
C ASN A 114 0.42 -7.92 -4.72
N MET A 115 1.11 -7.02 -4.00
CA MET A 115 0.59 -5.69 -3.68
C MET A 115 0.23 -4.89 -4.93
N TYR A 116 1.00 -4.99 -6.03
CA TYR A 116 0.64 -4.33 -7.30
C TYR A 116 -0.71 -4.80 -7.86
N ARG A 117 -1.06 -6.08 -7.64
CA ARG A 117 -2.35 -6.63 -8.07
C ARG A 117 -3.48 -6.24 -7.14
N LEU A 118 -3.18 -6.05 -5.85
CA LEU A 118 -4.14 -5.65 -4.83
C LEU A 118 -4.38 -4.14 -4.80
N ALA A 119 -3.43 -3.32 -5.27
CA ALA A 119 -3.51 -1.87 -5.31
C ALA A 119 -4.86 -1.30 -5.79
N PRO A 120 -5.45 -1.76 -6.92
CA PRO A 120 -6.75 -1.25 -7.37
C PRO A 120 -7.95 -1.75 -6.55
N LEU A 121 -7.80 -2.82 -5.77
CA LEU A 121 -8.88 -3.45 -5.00
C LEU A 121 -8.87 -3.01 -3.52
N HIS A 122 -7.68 -2.76 -2.98
CA HIS A 122 -7.39 -2.47 -1.58
C HIS A 122 -6.35 -1.34 -1.46
N PRO A 123 -6.63 -0.15 -2.02
CA PRO A 123 -5.63 0.92 -2.12
C PRO A 123 -5.15 1.41 -0.75
N ASN A 124 -6.04 1.44 0.26
CA ASN A 124 -5.72 1.92 1.60
C ASN A 124 -4.72 1.00 2.33
N GLU A 125 -4.96 -0.30 2.30
CA GLU A 125 -4.09 -1.31 2.91
C GLU A 125 -2.72 -1.35 2.21
N VAL A 126 -2.73 -1.29 0.87
CA VAL A 126 -1.51 -1.29 0.08
C VAL A 126 -0.71 0.00 0.29
N PHE A 127 -1.36 1.16 0.34
CA PHE A 127 -0.74 2.45 0.67
C PHE A 127 -0.09 2.41 2.05
N ALA A 128 -0.80 1.92 3.08
CA ALA A 128 -0.28 1.83 4.43
C ALA A 128 0.98 0.96 4.51
N TYR A 129 0.96 -0.20 3.84
CA TYR A 129 2.12 -1.09 3.74
C TYR A 129 3.28 -0.44 2.97
N ALA A 130 3.01 0.14 1.80
CA ALA A 130 4.02 0.79 0.97
C ALA A 130 4.70 1.96 1.69
N LEU A 131 3.91 2.74 2.43
CA LEU A 131 4.42 3.86 3.22
C LEU A 131 5.29 3.38 4.39
N LYS A 132 4.82 2.37 5.14
CA LYS A 132 5.52 1.82 6.30
C LYS A 132 6.86 1.18 5.94
N HIS A 133 6.90 0.42 4.85
CA HIS A 133 8.10 -0.35 4.43
C HIS A 133 8.89 0.33 3.31
N ARG A 134 8.50 1.56 2.94
CA ARG A 134 9.23 2.43 1.99
C ARG A 134 9.34 1.85 0.58
N TYR A 135 8.21 1.46 0.01
CA TYR A 135 8.08 1.10 -1.39
C TYR A 135 7.56 2.29 -2.21
N PRO A 136 8.43 3.19 -2.74
CA PRO A 136 8.03 4.46 -3.33
C PRO A 136 7.12 4.29 -4.56
N ASP A 137 7.43 3.34 -5.44
CA ASP A 137 6.65 3.11 -6.67
C ASP A 137 5.21 2.71 -6.34
N LEU A 138 5.05 1.79 -5.39
CA LEU A 138 3.75 1.29 -4.94
C LEU A 138 2.99 2.37 -4.14
N LEU A 139 3.71 3.15 -3.35
CA LEU A 139 3.17 4.27 -2.59
C LEU A 139 2.58 5.33 -3.52
N ASP A 140 3.34 5.77 -4.52
CA ASP A 140 2.89 6.78 -5.47
C ASP A 140 1.78 6.28 -6.39
N GLN A 141 1.78 4.98 -6.73
CA GLN A 141 0.70 4.35 -7.48
C GLN A 141 -0.63 4.35 -6.70
N THR A 142 -0.58 4.10 -5.39
CA THR A 142 -1.81 3.95 -4.58
C THR A 142 -2.28 5.25 -3.95
N ALA A 143 -1.40 6.22 -3.73
CA ALA A 143 -1.73 7.49 -3.09
C ALA A 143 -2.97 8.20 -3.68
N PRO A 144 -3.16 8.30 -5.02
CA PRO A 144 -4.33 8.96 -5.60
C PRO A 144 -5.67 8.34 -5.18
N GLU A 145 -5.72 7.02 -5.02
CA GLU A 145 -6.92 6.26 -4.66
C GLU A 145 -7.26 6.38 -3.16
N THR A 146 -6.36 6.94 -2.35
CA THR A 146 -6.57 7.14 -0.90
C THR A 146 -7.10 8.52 -0.53
N LEU A 147 -7.39 9.40 -1.50
CA LEU A 147 -7.83 10.77 -1.21
C LEU A 147 -9.21 10.84 -0.54
N SER A 148 -10.06 9.85 -0.81
CA SER A 148 -11.38 9.68 -0.21
C SER A 148 -11.35 8.90 1.11
N TRP A 149 -10.18 8.39 1.53
CA TRP A 149 -10.04 7.68 2.80
C TRP A 149 -10.44 8.58 3.97
N ASP A 150 -11.33 8.08 4.83
CA ASP A 150 -11.71 8.77 6.05
C ASP A 150 -10.49 9.07 6.93
N ALA A 151 -10.44 10.28 7.47
CA ALA A 151 -9.25 10.75 8.18
C ALA A 151 -9.08 10.07 9.55
N ALA A 152 -10.16 9.65 10.21
CA ALA A 152 -10.06 8.94 11.48
C ALA A 152 -9.56 7.50 11.23
N GLU A 153 -10.12 6.82 10.22
CA GLU A 153 -9.67 5.48 9.80
C GLU A 153 -8.20 5.50 9.32
N ALA A 154 -7.81 6.48 8.52
CA ALA A 154 -6.43 6.65 8.06
C ALA A 154 -5.47 6.91 9.22
N CYS A 155 -5.89 7.70 10.22
CA CYS A 155 -5.08 7.97 11.42
C CYS A 155 -4.81 6.69 12.20
N GLU A 156 -5.84 5.86 12.39
CA GLU A 156 -5.73 4.57 13.07
C GLU A 156 -4.82 3.60 12.30
N ALA A 157 -5.02 3.49 10.98
CA ALA A 157 -4.29 2.53 10.15
C ALA A 157 -2.81 2.91 9.92
N LEU A 158 -2.52 4.20 9.73
CA LEU A 158 -1.16 4.66 9.38
C LEU A 158 -0.29 4.91 10.61
N GLY A 159 -0.90 5.31 11.74
CA GLY A 159 -0.18 5.83 12.89
C GLY A 159 0.40 7.23 12.64
N GLY A 160 0.83 7.91 13.70
CA GLY A 160 1.09 9.36 13.69
C GLY A 160 2.02 9.87 12.58
N SER A 161 3.20 9.27 12.42
CA SER A 161 4.20 9.74 11.44
C SER A 161 3.74 9.55 9.98
N ASN A 162 3.15 8.40 9.66
CA ASN A 162 2.68 8.10 8.31
C ASN A 162 1.38 8.86 8.00
N PHE A 163 0.52 9.06 9.00
CA PHE A 163 -0.68 9.87 8.87
C PHE A 163 -0.36 11.31 8.47
N ILE A 164 0.69 11.92 9.05
CA ILE A 164 1.14 13.26 8.66
C ILE A 164 1.51 13.30 7.17
N ILE A 165 2.23 12.29 6.67
CA ILE A 165 2.62 12.22 5.26
C ILE A 165 1.38 12.17 4.36
N TRP A 166 0.42 11.30 4.69
CA TRP A 166 -0.84 11.19 3.96
C TRP A 166 -1.67 12.48 3.99
N VAL A 167 -1.78 13.14 5.16
CA VAL A 167 -2.48 14.43 5.29
C VAL A 167 -1.83 15.50 4.42
N LEU A 168 -0.49 15.60 4.44
CA LEU A 168 0.24 16.55 3.62
C LEU A 168 0.01 16.32 2.13
N TYR A 169 -0.02 15.06 1.70
CA TYR A 169 -0.35 14.69 0.33
C TYR A 169 -1.79 15.10 -0.01
N ARG A 170 -2.77 14.69 0.81
CA ARG A 170 -4.20 14.95 0.62
C ARG A 170 -4.55 16.44 0.59
N GLU A 171 -3.94 17.25 1.45
CA GLU A 171 -4.19 18.70 1.50
C GLU A 171 -3.75 19.43 0.21
N ARG A 172 -2.73 18.93 -0.50
CA ARG A 172 -2.34 19.51 -1.80
C ARG A 172 -3.44 19.32 -2.84
N TRP A 173 -4.02 18.13 -2.89
CA TRP A 173 -5.14 17.84 -3.79
C TRP A 173 -6.40 18.61 -3.41
N LEU A 174 -6.74 18.68 -2.11
CA LEU A 174 -7.86 19.48 -1.62
C LEU A 174 -7.71 20.97 -1.95
N THR A 175 -6.50 21.51 -1.84
CA THR A 175 -6.21 22.90 -2.20
C THR A 175 -6.45 23.15 -3.69
N LEU A 176 -5.97 22.25 -4.55
CA LEU A 176 -6.23 22.34 -5.99
C LEU A 176 -7.72 22.24 -6.32
N TYR A 177 -8.43 21.28 -5.70
CA TYR A 177 -9.86 21.10 -5.89
C TYR A 177 -10.66 22.35 -5.48
N ARG A 178 -10.37 22.94 -4.31
CA ARG A 178 -10.99 24.19 -3.85
C ARG A 178 -10.68 25.38 -4.79
N GLY A 179 -9.51 25.39 -5.41
CA GLY A 179 -9.10 26.42 -6.37
C GLY A 179 -9.70 26.26 -7.77
N LEU A 180 -10.17 25.06 -8.11
CA LEU A 180 -10.64 24.73 -9.45
C LEU A 180 -11.77 25.65 -9.95
N PRO A 181 -12.84 25.93 -9.17
CA PRO A 181 -13.92 26.84 -9.60
C PRO A 181 -13.44 28.27 -9.91
N HIS A 182 -12.32 28.70 -9.34
CA HIS A 182 -11.74 30.02 -9.54
C HIS A 182 -10.75 30.07 -10.71
N LEU A 183 -10.53 28.94 -11.38
CA LEU A 183 -9.58 28.87 -12.48
C LEU A 183 -10.13 29.56 -13.73
N THR A 184 -9.65 30.77 -13.98
CA THR A 184 -10.04 31.51 -15.18
C THR A 184 -9.38 30.92 -16.43
N VAL A 185 -10.21 30.44 -17.36
CA VAL A 185 -9.79 30.09 -18.72
C VAL A 185 -10.65 30.95 -19.65
N PRO A 186 -10.16 32.11 -20.10
CA PRO A 186 -11.00 33.06 -20.84
C PRO A 186 -11.41 32.50 -22.21
N VAL A 187 -12.67 32.76 -22.61
CA VAL A 187 -13.15 32.56 -23.99
C VAL A 187 -13.57 33.89 -24.55
N LYS A 188 -13.33 34.06 -25.84
CA LYS A 188 -14.01 35.08 -26.63
C LYS A 188 -14.80 34.36 -27.71
N HIS A 189 -16.11 34.23 -27.52
CA HIS A 189 -16.98 33.87 -28.64
C HIS A 189 -16.98 35.03 -29.64
N LYS A 190 -17.38 34.76 -30.88
CA LYS A 190 -17.62 35.81 -31.86
C LYS A 190 -18.63 36.82 -31.29
N GLY A 191 -18.28 38.11 -31.27
CA GLY A 191 -19.11 39.16 -30.68
C GLY A 191 -18.85 39.46 -29.19
N GLY A 192 -17.87 38.81 -28.56
CA GLY A 192 -17.45 39.15 -27.19
C GLY A 192 -18.28 38.51 -26.07
N VAL A 193 -19.18 37.58 -26.41
CA VAL A 193 -19.95 36.80 -25.44
C VAL A 193 -19.00 35.90 -24.64
N GLN A 194 -19.12 35.92 -23.31
CA GLN A 194 -18.31 35.10 -22.39
C GLN A 194 -19.07 33.91 -21.81
N GLU A 195 -20.40 33.93 -21.88
CA GLU A 195 -21.28 32.89 -21.37
C GLU A 195 -21.54 31.84 -22.45
N CYS A 196 -21.46 30.56 -22.08
CA CYS A 196 -21.70 29.44 -22.98
C CYS A 196 -22.20 28.24 -22.17
N GLU A 197 -23.44 27.83 -22.39
CA GLU A 197 -24.06 26.70 -21.67
C GLU A 197 -23.28 25.39 -21.82
N TYR A 198 -22.67 25.14 -23.00
CA TYR A 198 -21.81 23.98 -23.22
C TYR A 198 -20.57 23.99 -22.33
N TRP A 199 -20.02 25.18 -22.09
CA TRP A 199 -18.89 25.31 -21.17
C TRP A 199 -19.32 25.06 -19.73
N ASP A 200 -20.43 25.66 -19.31
CA ASP A 200 -20.91 25.54 -17.94
C ASP A 200 -21.24 24.08 -17.61
N ARG A 201 -21.89 23.37 -18.54
CA ARG A 201 -22.14 21.93 -18.43
C ARG A 201 -20.85 21.12 -18.32
N PHE A 202 -19.89 21.36 -19.22
CA PHE A 202 -18.59 20.68 -19.20
C PHE A 202 -17.85 20.94 -17.87
N PHE A 203 -17.83 22.17 -17.40
CA PHE A 203 -17.12 22.55 -16.20
C PHE A 203 -17.77 21.99 -14.92
N VAL A 204 -19.11 21.98 -14.86
CA VAL A 204 -19.87 21.34 -13.78
C VAL A 204 -19.52 19.84 -13.70
N GLN A 205 -19.46 19.13 -14.83
CA GLN A 205 -19.08 17.72 -14.85
C GLN A 205 -17.67 17.46 -14.29
N ILE A 206 -16.71 18.38 -14.51
CA ILE A 206 -15.38 18.27 -13.93
C ILE A 206 -15.43 18.44 -12.41
N VAL A 207 -16.16 19.45 -11.93
CA VAL A 207 -16.27 19.73 -10.49
C VAL A 207 -17.01 18.61 -9.75
N GLU A 208 -18.10 18.10 -10.33
CA GLU A 208 -18.91 17.03 -9.73
C GLU A 208 -18.15 15.72 -9.53
N ARG A 209 -17.08 15.47 -10.29
CA ARG A 209 -16.23 14.28 -10.13
C ARG A 209 -15.30 14.33 -8.91
N GLY A 210 -15.23 15.47 -8.22
CA GLY A 210 -14.51 15.56 -6.95
C GLY A 210 -13.00 15.31 -7.07
N LEU A 211 -12.43 14.73 -6.02
CA LEU A 211 -10.99 14.43 -5.93
C LEU A 211 -10.56 13.28 -6.86
N GLU A 212 -11.40 12.27 -7.04
CA GLU A 212 -11.14 11.14 -7.95
C GLU A 212 -11.08 11.61 -9.41
N GLY A 213 -11.92 12.57 -9.79
CA GLY A 213 -11.83 13.24 -11.09
C GLY A 213 -10.52 14.01 -11.25
N LEU A 214 -10.01 14.58 -10.16
CA LEU A 214 -8.80 15.41 -10.19
C LEU A 214 -7.52 14.57 -10.32
N THR A 215 -7.48 13.35 -9.78
CA THR A 215 -6.30 12.47 -9.92
C THR A 215 -6.17 11.86 -11.30
N ARG A 216 -7.31 11.61 -11.96
CA ARG A 216 -7.39 11.06 -13.31
C ARG A 216 -7.73 12.12 -14.38
N TRP A 217 -7.56 13.39 -14.03
CA TRP A 217 -8.00 14.56 -14.82
C TRP A 217 -7.56 14.54 -16.29
N ASN A 218 -6.37 13.99 -16.59
CA ASN A 218 -5.84 13.97 -17.95
C ASN A 218 -6.62 13.02 -18.87
N GLU A 219 -7.07 11.88 -18.34
CA GLU A 219 -7.93 10.92 -19.06
C GLU A 219 -9.29 11.53 -19.30
N TRP A 220 -9.94 12.02 -18.24
CA TRP A 220 -11.30 12.55 -18.30
C TRP A 220 -11.43 13.79 -19.15
N ILE A 221 -10.51 14.76 -19.02
CA ILE A 221 -10.57 15.95 -19.87
C ILE A 221 -10.34 15.56 -21.33
N GLY A 222 -9.49 14.56 -21.60
CA GLY A 222 -9.33 14.00 -22.95
C GLY A 222 -10.66 13.51 -23.52
N GLU A 223 -11.37 12.65 -22.78
CA GLU A 223 -12.67 12.11 -23.18
C GLU A 223 -13.76 13.19 -23.30
N SER A 224 -13.83 14.10 -22.32
CA SER A 224 -14.88 15.13 -22.25
C SER A 224 -14.69 16.29 -23.22
N VAL A 225 -13.47 16.56 -23.72
CA VAL A 225 -13.24 17.62 -24.73
C VAL A 225 -13.97 17.29 -26.03
N ASP A 226 -14.05 16.02 -26.41
CA ASP A 226 -14.69 15.57 -27.65
C ASP A 226 -16.22 15.71 -27.58
N GLU A 227 -16.79 15.79 -26.37
CA GLU A 227 -18.22 15.99 -26.11
C GLU A 227 -18.64 17.48 -26.09
N VAL A 228 -17.68 18.41 -26.23
CA VAL A 228 -17.98 19.85 -26.23
C VAL A 228 -18.50 20.28 -27.60
N ASP A 229 -19.83 20.34 -27.73
CA ASP A 229 -20.57 20.80 -28.92
C ASP A 229 -20.45 22.32 -29.21
N CYS A 230 -19.32 22.94 -28.86
CA CYS A 230 -19.02 24.34 -29.15
C CYS A 230 -17.57 24.51 -29.63
N THR A 231 -17.42 25.00 -30.87
CA THR A 231 -16.12 25.21 -31.54
C THR A 231 -15.18 26.17 -30.82
N TRP A 232 -15.73 27.08 -30.01
CA TRP A 232 -14.94 28.04 -29.20
C TRP A 232 -14.57 27.49 -27.83
N CYS A 233 -15.35 26.54 -27.30
CA CYS A 233 -15.12 25.94 -25.99
C CYS A 233 -14.19 24.73 -26.03
N SER A 234 -14.10 24.01 -27.15
CA SER A 234 -13.11 22.92 -27.30
C SER A 234 -11.65 23.41 -27.10
N PRO A 235 -11.19 24.52 -27.71
CA PRO A 235 -9.89 25.11 -27.39
C PRO A 235 -9.77 25.58 -25.94
N ARG A 236 -10.87 26.02 -25.31
CA ARG A 236 -10.90 26.41 -23.90
C ARG A 236 -10.68 25.21 -22.98
N ALA A 237 -11.30 24.06 -23.29
CA ALA A 237 -11.11 22.82 -22.55
C ALA A 237 -9.66 22.30 -22.67
N MET A 238 -9.06 22.40 -23.86
CA MET A 238 -7.62 22.12 -24.05
C MET A 238 -6.72 23.07 -23.22
N ASN A 239 -7.05 24.36 -23.14
CA ASN A 239 -6.32 25.31 -22.30
C ASN A 239 -6.49 25.03 -20.81
N LEU A 240 -7.68 24.58 -20.38
CA LEU A 240 -7.93 24.12 -19.01
C LEU A 240 -7.01 22.94 -18.69
N ARG A 241 -6.92 21.96 -19.58
CA ARG A 241 -6.02 20.79 -19.45
C ARG A 241 -4.58 21.24 -19.19
N ALA A 242 -4.02 22.08 -20.06
CA ALA A 242 -2.64 22.56 -19.91
C ALA A 242 -2.42 23.36 -18.62
N LYS A 243 -3.43 24.13 -18.18
CA LYS A 243 -3.35 24.89 -16.94
C LYS A 243 -3.40 23.98 -15.70
N MET A 244 -4.22 22.93 -15.74
CA MET A 244 -4.29 21.91 -14.68
C MET A 244 -2.99 21.14 -14.56
N GLU A 245 -2.40 20.67 -15.68
CA GLU A 245 -1.07 20.04 -15.71
C GLU A 245 -0.05 20.89 -14.95
N LYS A 246 0.04 22.18 -15.32
CA LYS A 246 0.99 23.12 -14.73
C LYS A 246 0.76 23.33 -13.24
N MET A 247 -0.50 23.37 -12.79
CA MET A 247 -0.80 23.49 -11.36
C MET A 247 -0.44 22.22 -10.61
N ILE A 248 -0.79 21.05 -11.13
CA ILE A 248 -0.47 19.76 -10.51
C ILE A 248 1.04 19.61 -10.40
N SER A 249 1.80 19.87 -11.47
CA SER A 249 3.26 19.78 -11.46
C SER A 249 3.94 20.75 -10.48
N LEU A 250 3.29 21.88 -10.16
CA LEU A 250 3.86 22.90 -9.27
C LEU A 250 3.50 22.65 -7.79
N TYR A 251 2.31 22.11 -7.53
CA TYR A 251 1.74 22.04 -6.19
C TYR A 251 1.63 20.62 -5.61
N VAL A 252 1.46 19.60 -6.45
CA VAL A 252 1.36 18.21 -6.00
C VAL A 252 2.75 17.59 -6.02
N ARG A 253 3.21 17.22 -4.83
CA ARG A 253 4.38 16.35 -4.66
C ARG A 253 3.91 14.91 -4.63
N SER A 254 4.79 14.00 -5.03
CA SER A 254 4.49 12.57 -4.87
C SER A 254 4.44 12.21 -3.38
N ALA A 255 3.73 11.14 -3.04
CA ALA A 255 3.67 10.68 -1.66
C ALA A 255 5.05 10.19 -1.18
N SER A 256 5.84 9.59 -2.07
CA SER A 256 7.21 9.16 -1.81
C SER A 256 8.17 10.34 -1.56
N GLU A 257 8.03 11.45 -2.28
CA GLU A 257 8.80 12.68 -2.03
C GLU A 257 8.53 13.24 -0.62
N LEU A 258 7.27 13.26 -0.20
CA LEU A 258 6.87 13.71 1.13
C LEU A 258 7.41 12.77 2.22
N ALA A 259 7.34 11.46 2.00
CA ALA A 259 7.88 10.46 2.93
C ALA A 259 9.39 10.60 3.17
N ASN A 260 10.14 11.01 2.13
CA ASN A 260 11.59 11.22 2.23
C ASN A 260 11.97 12.49 3.01
N ILE A 261 11.09 13.49 3.09
CA ILE A 261 11.36 14.77 3.78
C ILE A 261 11.05 14.66 5.28
N SER A 262 10.05 13.87 5.66
CA SER A 262 9.52 13.81 7.03
C SER A 262 10.33 12.94 7.99
N VAL A 263 11.39 12.26 7.52
CA VAL A 263 12.25 11.41 8.35
C VAL A 263 13.62 12.07 8.51
N PRO A 264 13.98 12.63 9.68
CA PRO A 264 15.37 12.96 9.95
C PRO A 264 16.21 11.67 9.90
N LYS A 265 17.34 11.75 9.20
CA LYS A 265 18.38 10.70 9.18
C LYS A 265 18.87 10.36 10.59
#